data_AF-A0A151WH84-F1
#
_entry.id   AF-A0A151WH84-F1
#
_cell.length_a   1.000
_cell.length_b   1.000
_cell.length_c   1.000
_cell.angle_alpha   90.00
_cell.angle_beta   90.00
_cell.angle_gamma   90.00
#
_symmetry.space_group_name_H-M   'P 1'
#
loop_
_entity.id
_entity.type
_entity.pdbx_description
1 polymer ?
#
loop_
_entity_poly.entity_id
_entity_poly.type
_entity_poly.pdbx_seq_one_letter_code
_entity_poly.pdbx_strand_id
1 'polypeptide(L)'
;MFSNKQITTFVYDTKDFNFIVKSYEENESSFDSILQQTWKQAEEIKTFRYILNIKDSKILKGKYKVLAQLNPDRAQYRRAPESITSTAQSFSSTRFNFTKLTQQEILFDIGNGDTIAINASPLEQSHCLFLADRLKCLPQIMTEYSLRKVIELCLLSNSWSLRAFFNGLCALASVNHLHWHLYYLKYEMLLEYIDICSYVSGVHLLIEYPAKGFCLKLSDFKNIEAFASRAFVVVNYLQLRQMAHNVYVTRAKSKSNDELYNDVRIYIWVRKPFTGVKNITAILPGVCELFGHLTISDETVYNNLTENDVINLLHDITEECFLLIKDELKNVLEK
;
A
#
# COMPACT_ATOMS: atom_id res chain seq x y z
N MET A 1 -2.11 37.00 0.59
CA MET A 1 -0.66 36.72 0.58
C MET A 1 -0.45 35.35 1.23
N PHE A 2 -0.31 34.29 0.44
CA PHE A 2 0.08 32.99 0.97
C PHE A 2 1.57 33.08 1.29
N SER A 3 1.95 33.04 2.57
CA SER A 3 3.36 32.93 2.93
C SER A 3 3.91 31.67 2.27
N ASN A 4 5.04 31.75 1.57
CA ASN A 4 5.83 30.59 1.17
C ASN A 4 6.28 29.88 2.47
N LYS A 5 5.40 29.05 3.03
CA LYS A 5 5.71 28.25 4.22
C LYS A 5 6.74 27.23 3.75
N GLN A 6 7.94 27.34 4.30
CA GLN A 6 9.02 26.41 4.04
C GLN A 6 8.53 24.99 4.34
N ILE A 7 8.81 24.04 3.45
CA ILE A 7 8.50 22.62 3.70
C ILE A 7 9.37 22.19 4.86
N THR A 8 8.75 21.72 5.94
CA THR A 8 9.48 21.18 7.08
C THR A 8 10.12 19.86 6.68
N THR A 9 11.34 19.61 7.14
CA THR A 9 11.97 18.30 7.04
C THR A 9 11.79 17.55 8.36
N PHE A 10 11.12 16.40 8.32
CA PHE A 10 11.04 15.48 9.44
C PHE A 10 12.31 14.61 9.46
N VAL A 11 13.02 14.63 10.58
CA VAL A 11 14.26 13.89 10.79
C VAL A 11 14.00 12.81 11.83
N TYR A 12 14.50 11.61 11.59
CA TYR A 12 14.40 10.47 12.48
C TYR A 12 15.67 9.63 12.44
N ASP A 13 15.84 8.81 13.47
CA ASP A 13 16.83 7.74 13.50
C ASP A 13 16.21 6.43 14.04
N THR A 14 17.02 5.39 14.21
CA THR A 14 16.55 4.07 14.61
C THR A 14 15.91 4.02 16.00
N LYS A 15 16.19 4.99 16.89
CA LYS A 15 15.61 5.05 18.24
C LYS A 15 14.14 5.47 18.22
N ASP A 16 13.70 6.08 17.13
CA ASP A 16 12.32 6.55 16.95
C ASP A 16 11.39 5.42 16.45
N PHE A 17 11.93 4.23 16.18
CA PHE A 17 11.16 3.08 15.71
C PHE A 17 10.43 2.38 16.85
N ASN A 18 9.12 2.23 16.67
CA ASN A 18 8.22 1.53 17.55
C ASN A 18 8.08 0.07 17.06
N PHE A 19 8.88 -0.86 17.55
CA PHE A 19 8.80 -2.27 17.10
C PHE A 19 7.56 -3.00 17.64
N ILE A 20 7.05 -2.57 18.79
CA ILE A 20 5.86 -3.13 19.43
C ILE A 20 4.86 -2.00 19.62
N VAL A 21 3.66 -2.16 19.10
CA VAL A 21 2.55 -1.21 19.27
C VAL A 21 1.32 -1.95 19.78
N LYS A 22 0.38 -1.22 20.39
CA LYS A 22 -0.86 -1.79 20.93
C LYS A 22 -2.02 -1.62 19.94
N SER A 23 -3.05 -2.46 20.07
CA SER A 23 -4.30 -2.40 19.29
C SER A 23 -5.18 -1.19 19.62
N TYR A 24 -4.78 -0.39 20.61
CA TYR A 24 -5.38 0.88 20.98
C TYR A 24 -4.31 1.97 21.01
N GLU A 25 -4.72 3.18 20.64
CA GLU A 25 -3.83 4.34 20.61
C GLU A 25 -3.66 4.87 22.04
N GLU A 26 -2.46 4.71 22.61
CA GLU A 26 -2.12 5.33 23.91
C GLU A 26 -1.60 6.76 23.72
N ASN A 27 -0.66 6.93 22.78
CA ASN A 27 -0.05 8.20 22.41
C ASN A 27 0.35 8.19 20.94
N GLU A 28 0.31 9.34 20.28
CA GLU A 28 0.84 9.50 18.93
C GLU A 28 2.37 9.63 18.94
N SER A 29 3.06 9.00 17.99
CA SER A 29 4.47 9.30 17.75
C SER A 29 4.63 10.69 17.11
N SER A 30 5.83 11.26 17.16
CA SER A 30 6.12 12.51 16.44
C SER A 30 5.85 12.41 14.94
N PHE A 31 6.04 11.22 14.35
CA PHE A 31 5.72 10.95 12.95
C PHE A 31 4.21 10.95 12.69
N ASP A 32 3.43 10.31 13.56
CA ASP A 32 1.97 10.28 13.44
C ASP A 32 1.40 11.70 13.55
N SER A 33 1.84 12.46 14.56
CA SER A 33 1.35 13.81 14.80
C SER A 33 1.67 14.75 13.63
N ILE A 34 2.90 14.76 13.10
CA ILE A 34 3.23 15.64 11.96
C ILE A 34 2.43 15.25 10.72
N LEU A 35 2.27 13.95 10.43
CA LEU A 35 1.53 13.48 9.26
C LEU A 35 0.05 13.84 9.35
N GLN A 36 -0.61 13.49 10.46
CA GLN A 36 -2.04 13.77 10.63
C GLN A 36 -2.31 15.28 10.68
N GLN A 37 -1.46 16.06 11.35
CA GLN A 37 -1.60 17.51 11.44
C GLN A 37 -1.45 18.17 10.06
N THR A 38 -0.41 17.84 9.31
CA THR A 38 -0.18 18.43 7.98
C THR A 38 -1.22 17.99 6.97
N TRP A 39 -1.68 16.74 7.03
CA TRP A 39 -2.79 16.25 6.20
C TRP A 39 -4.09 17.00 6.49
N LYS A 40 -4.43 17.20 7.76
CA LYS A 40 -5.61 17.98 8.17
C LYS A 40 -5.52 19.44 7.72
N GLN A 41 -4.35 20.08 7.84
CA GLN A 41 -4.13 21.43 7.32
C GLN A 41 -4.37 21.50 5.80
N ALA A 42 -3.91 20.49 5.05
CA ALA A 42 -4.15 20.42 3.62
C ALA A 42 -5.65 20.25 3.27
N GLU A 43 -6.42 19.60 4.14
CA GLU A 43 -7.87 19.40 3.99
C GLU A 43 -8.62 20.70 4.28
N GLU A 44 -8.26 21.40 5.35
CA GLU A 44 -8.85 22.69 5.75
C GLU A 44 -8.71 23.76 4.66
N ILE A 45 -7.60 23.75 3.92
CA ILE A 45 -7.36 24.66 2.77
C ILE A 45 -7.86 24.09 1.43
N LYS A 46 -8.55 22.94 1.43
CA LYS A 46 -9.20 22.30 0.27
C LYS A 46 -8.24 21.93 -0.86
N THR A 47 -7.08 21.39 -0.52
CA THR A 47 -6.08 20.93 -1.53
C THR A 47 -6.51 19.67 -2.27
N PHE A 48 -7.37 18.86 -1.66
CA PHE A 48 -7.86 17.59 -2.23
C PHE A 48 -8.89 17.81 -3.34
N ARG A 49 -9.09 16.80 -4.19
CA ARG A 49 -10.10 16.85 -5.27
C ARG A 49 -11.54 16.70 -4.78
N TYR A 50 -11.70 16.12 -3.59
CA TYR A 50 -12.96 16.00 -2.86
C TYR A 50 -12.65 15.89 -1.37
N ILE A 51 -13.64 16.18 -0.53
CA ILE A 51 -13.56 15.93 0.91
C ILE A 51 -13.87 14.45 1.13
N LEU A 52 -13.02 13.74 1.89
CA LEU A 52 -13.23 12.33 2.16
C LEU A 52 -14.59 12.12 2.83
N ASN A 53 -15.43 11.31 2.22
CA ASN A 53 -16.77 11.02 2.70
C ASN A 53 -17.13 9.54 2.44
N ILE A 54 -16.76 8.68 3.39
CA ILE A 54 -17.14 7.27 3.37
C ILE A 54 -18.59 7.19 3.86
N LYS A 55 -19.52 6.92 2.93
CA LYS A 55 -20.97 6.98 3.22
C LYS A 55 -21.45 5.82 4.09
N ASP A 56 -20.85 4.65 3.91
CA ASP A 56 -21.17 3.45 4.68
C ASP A 56 -19.98 2.48 4.67
N SER A 57 -19.95 1.56 5.63
CA SER A 57 -18.90 0.55 5.77
C SER A 57 -19.47 -0.73 6.39
N LYS A 58 -19.13 -1.89 5.82
CA LYS A 58 -19.52 -3.20 6.36
C LYS A 58 -18.42 -4.23 6.20
N ILE A 59 -18.33 -5.15 7.15
CA ILE A 59 -17.60 -6.40 6.98
C ILE A 59 -18.52 -7.39 6.27
N LEU A 60 -18.09 -7.94 5.14
CA LEU A 60 -18.86 -8.94 4.42
C LEU A 60 -18.97 -10.22 5.27
N LYS A 61 -20.14 -10.84 5.22
CA LYS A 61 -20.40 -12.08 5.97
C LYS A 61 -19.56 -13.21 5.37
N GLY A 62 -18.62 -13.72 6.16
CA GLY A 62 -17.79 -14.85 5.81
C GLY A 62 -16.53 -14.92 6.67
N LYS A 63 -15.54 -15.72 6.26
CA LYS A 63 -14.36 -16.03 7.07
C LYS A 63 -13.17 -15.11 6.84
N TYR A 64 -13.16 -14.35 5.75
CA TYR A 64 -12.02 -13.54 5.33
C TYR A 64 -12.02 -12.11 5.86
N LYS A 65 -13.07 -11.73 6.60
CA LYS A 65 -13.23 -10.39 7.21
C LYS A 65 -13.03 -9.25 6.19
N VAL A 66 -13.58 -9.41 4.99
CA VAL A 66 -13.45 -8.40 3.92
C VAL A 66 -14.21 -7.14 4.31
N LEU A 67 -13.52 -6.00 4.37
CA LEU A 67 -14.11 -4.68 4.60
C LEU A 67 -14.54 -4.07 3.26
N ALA A 68 -15.81 -3.72 3.14
CA ALA A 68 -16.34 -2.94 2.04
C ALA A 68 -16.72 -1.52 2.52
N GLN A 69 -16.24 -0.50 1.82
CA GLN A 69 -16.55 0.91 2.10
C GLN A 69 -17.19 1.57 0.87
N LEU A 70 -18.33 2.25 1.05
CA LEU A 70 -19.03 2.98 0.00
C LEU A 70 -18.48 4.42 -0.08
N ASN A 71 -17.75 4.72 -1.16
CA ASN A 71 -17.16 6.04 -1.42
C ASN A 71 -17.42 6.47 -2.89
N PRO A 72 -18.62 6.99 -3.20
CA PRO A 72 -19.00 7.39 -4.55
C PRO A 72 -18.17 8.57 -5.07
N ASP A 73 -17.86 9.53 -4.20
CA ASP A 73 -17.14 10.76 -4.55
C ASP A 73 -15.76 10.45 -5.13
N ARG A 74 -15.10 9.40 -4.62
CA ARG A 74 -13.80 9.00 -5.16
C ARG A 74 -13.85 8.60 -6.64
N ALA A 75 -14.86 7.88 -7.08
CA ALA A 75 -14.97 7.49 -8.49
C ALA A 75 -15.21 8.71 -9.39
N GLN A 76 -15.97 9.68 -8.91
CA GLN A 76 -16.33 10.89 -9.65
C GLN A 76 -15.17 11.89 -9.76
N TYR A 77 -14.44 12.13 -8.68
CA TYR A 77 -13.47 13.23 -8.60
C TYR A 77 -12.01 12.80 -8.79
N ARG A 78 -11.71 11.49 -8.77
CA ARG A 78 -10.34 10.99 -8.99
C ARG A 78 -9.85 11.36 -10.39
N ARG A 79 -8.55 11.65 -10.50
CA ARG A 79 -7.89 11.84 -11.80
C ARG A 79 -8.06 10.60 -12.68
N ALA A 80 -8.24 10.84 -13.98
CA ALA A 80 -8.13 9.80 -15.00
C ALA A 80 -6.76 9.10 -14.90
N PRO A 81 -6.71 7.77 -14.75
CA PRO A 81 -5.47 7.02 -14.72
C PRO A 81 -4.67 7.20 -16.03
N GLU A 82 -3.35 7.13 -15.92
CA GLU A 82 -2.48 7.02 -17.09
C GLU A 82 -2.75 5.72 -17.87
N SER A 83 -2.65 5.78 -19.21
CA SER A 83 -2.63 4.56 -20.03
C SER A 83 -1.30 3.84 -19.83
N ILE A 84 -1.37 2.69 -19.16
CA ILE A 84 -0.23 1.84 -18.87
C ILE A 84 -0.33 0.57 -19.72
N THR A 85 0.69 0.32 -20.54
CA THR A 85 0.72 -0.80 -21.48
C THR A 85 1.78 -1.86 -21.14
N SER A 86 2.73 -1.54 -20.26
CA SER A 86 3.82 -2.43 -19.86
C SER A 86 4.21 -2.22 -18.40
N THR A 87 4.69 -3.29 -17.75
CA THR A 87 5.27 -3.28 -16.41
C THR A 87 6.60 -2.51 -16.33
N ALA A 88 7.26 -2.29 -17.47
CA ALA A 88 8.53 -1.56 -17.60
C ALA A 88 8.38 -0.27 -18.43
N GLN A 89 7.18 0.34 -18.44
CA GLN A 89 6.93 1.59 -19.15
C GLN A 89 7.84 2.71 -18.63
N SER A 90 8.52 3.40 -19.54
CA SER A 90 9.39 4.55 -19.20
C SER A 90 8.60 5.70 -18.59
N PHE A 91 9.24 6.42 -17.66
CA PHE A 91 8.71 7.67 -17.11
C PHE A 91 8.42 8.69 -18.21
N SER A 92 7.38 9.52 -18.02
CA SER A 92 7.01 10.59 -18.93
C SER A 92 6.97 11.94 -18.22
N SER A 93 7.76 12.90 -18.69
CA SER A 93 7.75 14.28 -18.18
C SER A 93 6.53 15.07 -18.65
N THR A 94 5.88 14.66 -19.75
CA THR A 94 4.73 15.38 -20.35
C THR A 94 3.41 15.02 -19.68
N ARG A 95 3.23 13.76 -19.25
CA ARG A 95 2.06 13.30 -18.48
C ARG A 95 2.10 13.84 -17.05
N PHE A 96 1.00 13.71 -16.31
CA PHE A 96 1.02 14.07 -14.88
C PHE A 96 2.08 13.24 -14.14
N ASN A 97 2.85 13.89 -13.28
CA ASN A 97 3.81 13.25 -12.40
C ASN A 97 4.03 14.13 -11.16
N PHE A 98 4.62 13.57 -10.10
CA PHE A 98 4.74 14.25 -8.82
C PHE A 98 5.76 15.41 -8.75
N THR A 99 6.52 15.70 -9.82
CA THR A 99 7.29 16.95 -9.88
C THR A 99 6.38 18.16 -10.11
N LYS A 100 5.13 17.93 -10.52
CA LYS A 100 4.10 18.96 -10.76
C LYS A 100 3.23 19.25 -9.54
N LEU A 101 3.54 18.65 -8.38
CA LEU A 101 2.83 18.95 -7.14
C LEU A 101 3.05 20.41 -6.76
N THR A 102 1.97 21.06 -6.33
CA THR A 102 2.02 22.37 -5.70
C THR A 102 2.63 22.27 -4.31
N GLN A 103 3.06 23.39 -3.75
CA GLN A 103 3.59 23.47 -2.39
C GLN A 103 2.56 22.97 -1.35
N GLN A 104 1.28 23.25 -1.57
CA GLN A 104 0.18 22.86 -0.68
C GLN A 104 -0.08 21.36 -0.68
N GLU A 105 0.30 20.65 -1.75
CA GLU A 105 0.16 19.20 -1.85
C GLU A 105 1.30 18.46 -1.12
N ILE A 106 2.37 19.16 -0.72
CA ILE A 106 3.50 18.58 0.01
C ILE A 106 3.27 18.76 1.51
N LEU A 107 3.28 17.65 2.24
CA LEU A 107 3.08 17.64 3.68
C LEU A 107 4.38 17.98 4.42
N PHE A 108 5.45 17.26 4.12
CA PHE A 108 6.79 17.47 4.66
C PHE A 108 7.82 16.64 3.87
N ASP A 109 9.09 16.98 3.98
CA ASP A 109 10.20 16.18 3.44
C ASP A 109 10.78 15.26 4.53
N ILE A 110 11.41 14.15 4.14
CA ILE A 110 12.09 13.22 5.06
C ILE A 110 13.59 13.06 4.76
N GLY A 111 14.17 14.03 4.04
CA GLY A 111 15.59 14.07 3.66
C GLY A 111 15.87 13.37 2.32
N ASN A 112 17.08 13.54 1.77
CA ASN A 112 17.53 12.89 0.52
C ASN A 112 16.63 13.06 -0.71
N GLY A 113 15.82 14.13 -0.78
CA GLY A 113 14.85 14.32 -1.87
C GLY A 113 13.58 13.47 -1.75
N ASP A 114 13.41 12.75 -0.63
CA ASP A 114 12.21 12.02 -0.29
C ASP A 114 11.15 12.96 0.29
N THR A 115 9.92 12.82 -0.20
CA THR A 115 8.81 13.71 0.14
C THR A 115 7.57 12.91 0.56
N ILE A 116 6.88 13.37 1.59
CA ILE A 116 5.51 12.95 1.91
C ILE A 116 4.55 13.99 1.33
N ALA A 117 3.63 13.55 0.47
CA ALA A 117 2.64 14.41 -0.18
C ALA A 117 1.22 13.87 0.06
N ILE A 118 0.20 14.71 -0.09
CA ILE A 118 -1.18 14.21 -0.04
C ILE A 118 -1.44 13.22 -1.18
N ASN A 119 -2.32 12.26 -0.94
CA ASN A 119 -3.07 11.69 -2.05
C ASN A 119 -4.30 12.57 -2.30
N ALA A 120 -4.31 13.32 -3.40
CA ALA A 120 -5.42 14.21 -3.76
C ALA A 120 -6.76 13.48 -4.00
N SER A 121 -6.79 12.14 -3.95
CA SER A 121 -8.00 11.30 -3.99
C SER A 121 -7.96 10.22 -2.90
N PRO A 122 -8.10 10.63 -1.62
CA PRO A 122 -7.82 9.79 -0.45
C PRO A 122 -8.82 8.63 -0.32
N LEU A 123 -8.30 7.47 0.10
CA LEU A 123 -9.12 6.28 0.39
C LEU A 123 -9.68 6.34 1.81
N GLU A 124 -8.86 6.85 2.70
CA GLU A 124 -9.07 6.90 4.14
C GLU A 124 -8.43 8.18 4.69
N GLN A 125 -8.70 8.47 5.96
CA GLN A 125 -8.08 9.59 6.65
C GLN A 125 -6.55 9.48 6.59
N SER A 126 -5.88 10.62 6.43
CA SER A 126 -4.42 10.69 6.37
C SER A 126 -3.80 9.88 5.23
N HIS A 127 -4.57 9.54 4.18
CA HIS A 127 -4.01 8.89 2.99
C HIS A 127 -3.05 9.85 2.28
N CYS A 128 -1.75 9.53 2.35
CA CYS A 128 -0.65 10.27 1.76
C CYS A 128 0.20 9.37 0.85
N LEU A 129 1.18 9.97 0.20
CA LEU A 129 2.10 9.33 -0.73
C LEU A 129 3.53 9.54 -0.22
N PHE A 130 4.30 8.46 -0.17
CA PHE A 130 5.75 8.54 -0.07
C PHE A 130 6.35 8.54 -1.48
N LEU A 131 7.13 9.58 -1.77
CA LEU A 131 7.76 9.83 -3.07
C LEU A 131 9.27 9.72 -2.88
N ALA A 132 9.82 8.54 -3.23
CA ALA A 132 11.25 8.28 -3.12
C ALA A 132 12.02 9.10 -4.17
N ASP A 133 12.96 9.92 -3.74
CA ASP A 133 13.79 10.77 -4.61
C ASP A 133 12.93 11.50 -5.67
N ARG A 134 11.91 12.24 -5.22
CA ARG A 134 10.83 12.79 -6.07
C ARG A 134 11.31 13.48 -7.35
N LEU A 135 12.47 14.13 -7.33
CA LEU A 135 13.01 14.87 -8.48
C LEU A 135 13.85 14.00 -9.44
N LYS A 136 14.23 12.78 -9.07
CA LYS A 136 14.91 11.83 -9.97
C LYS A 136 13.98 11.22 -11.01
N CYS A 137 12.67 11.46 -10.92
CA CYS A 137 11.68 11.04 -11.92
C CYS A 137 11.73 9.52 -12.20
N LEU A 138 11.93 8.73 -11.13
CA LEU A 138 11.98 7.27 -11.24
C LEU A 138 10.62 6.75 -11.73
N PRO A 139 10.57 5.81 -12.70
CA PRO A 139 9.31 5.16 -13.08
C PRO A 139 8.70 4.40 -11.90
N GLN A 140 7.42 4.01 -11.99
CA GLN A 140 6.71 3.23 -10.97
C GLN A 140 7.21 1.78 -10.91
N ILE A 141 8.48 1.63 -10.55
CA ILE A 141 9.26 0.42 -10.42
C ILE A 141 9.86 0.47 -9.03
N MET A 142 9.46 -0.47 -8.16
CA MET A 142 9.95 -0.54 -6.79
C MET A 142 11.48 -0.70 -6.77
N THR A 143 12.13 0.00 -5.84
CA THR A 143 13.54 -0.18 -5.50
C THR A 143 13.68 -0.69 -4.07
N GLU A 144 14.78 -1.38 -3.75
CA GLU A 144 15.11 -1.81 -2.39
C GLU A 144 15.10 -0.62 -1.42
N TYR A 145 15.64 0.53 -1.86
CA TYR A 145 15.61 1.78 -1.11
C TYR A 145 14.18 2.20 -0.75
N SER A 146 13.29 2.25 -1.74
CA SER A 146 11.90 2.67 -1.52
C SER A 146 11.15 1.72 -0.59
N LEU A 147 11.40 0.40 -0.70
CA LEU A 147 10.81 -0.61 0.18
C LEU A 147 11.30 -0.44 1.62
N ARG A 148 12.62 -0.31 1.81
CA ARG A 148 13.22 -0.08 3.13
C ARG A 148 12.65 1.18 3.79
N LYS A 149 12.58 2.28 3.05
CA LYS A 149 12.03 3.55 3.55
C LYS A 149 10.58 3.39 4.02
N VAL A 150 9.76 2.66 3.30
CA VAL A 150 8.36 2.45 3.69
C VAL A 150 8.25 1.59 4.95
N ILE A 151 9.11 0.59 5.11
CA ILE A 151 9.18 -0.19 6.36
C ILE A 151 9.58 0.72 7.53
N GLU A 152 10.57 1.60 7.35
CA GLU A 152 10.96 2.62 8.34
C GLU A 152 9.78 3.53 8.70
N LEU A 153 9.03 4.05 7.71
CA LEU A 153 7.83 4.88 7.94
C LEU A 153 6.74 4.14 8.73
N CYS A 154 6.50 2.86 8.43
CA CYS A 154 5.59 2.01 9.21
C CYS A 154 6.08 1.82 10.66
N LEU A 155 7.39 1.72 10.87
CA LEU A 155 7.99 1.55 12.19
C LEU A 155 8.04 2.85 13.00
N LEU A 156 8.14 4.01 12.35
CA LEU A 156 8.06 5.32 13.02
C LEU A 156 6.68 5.57 13.64
N SER A 157 5.63 5.02 13.03
CA SER A 157 4.28 5.11 13.58
C SER A 157 4.14 4.27 14.84
N ASN A 158 3.51 4.86 15.86
CA ASN A 158 3.06 4.16 17.05
C ASN A 158 1.60 3.65 16.90
N SER A 159 1.01 3.76 15.70
CA SER A 159 -0.31 3.23 15.39
C SER A 159 -0.22 1.86 14.72
N TRP A 160 -1.00 0.89 15.21
CA TRP A 160 -1.18 -0.40 14.53
C TRP A 160 -1.86 -0.26 13.16
N SER A 161 -2.58 0.84 12.96
CA SER A 161 -3.46 1.05 11.80
C SER A 161 -2.77 1.72 10.61
N LEU A 162 -1.54 2.22 10.76
CA LEU A 162 -0.79 2.73 9.62
C LEU A 162 -0.35 1.57 8.74
N ARG A 163 -0.75 1.63 7.47
CA ARG A 163 -0.40 0.65 6.45
C ARG A 163 0.19 1.35 5.25
N ALA A 164 1.04 0.63 4.54
CA ALA A 164 1.63 1.14 3.32
C ALA A 164 1.51 0.15 2.18
N PHE A 165 1.38 0.65 0.96
CA PHE A 165 1.19 -0.21 -0.19
C PHE A 165 1.72 0.35 -1.50
N PHE A 166 1.98 -0.55 -2.42
CA PHE A 166 2.49 -0.29 -3.75
C PHE A 166 1.65 -1.03 -4.79
N ASN A 167 1.18 -0.27 -5.78
CA ASN A 167 0.64 -0.82 -7.00
C ASN A 167 1.70 -0.67 -8.09
N GLY A 168 2.11 -1.77 -8.71
CA GLY A 168 3.00 -1.74 -9.86
C GLY A 168 2.28 -1.29 -11.14
N LEU A 169 3.06 -0.95 -12.16
CA LEU A 169 2.55 -0.84 -13.53
C LEU A 169 1.89 -2.16 -13.96
N CYS A 170 0.79 -2.08 -14.71
CA CYS A 170 -0.11 -3.21 -15.02
C CYS A 170 -0.71 -3.93 -13.79
N ALA A 171 -0.48 -3.43 -12.58
CA ALA A 171 -1.06 -3.88 -11.31
C ALA A 171 -1.86 -2.75 -10.63
N LEU A 172 -2.56 -1.98 -11.47
CA LEU A 172 -3.42 -0.86 -11.11
C LEU A 172 -2.74 0.39 -10.52
N ALA A 173 -1.44 0.58 -10.72
CA ALA A 173 -0.85 1.92 -10.64
C ALA A 173 -1.66 2.93 -11.48
N SER A 174 -1.71 4.19 -11.05
CA SER A 174 -2.45 5.23 -11.78
C SER A 174 -1.54 6.33 -12.33
N VAL A 175 -0.29 6.39 -11.86
CA VAL A 175 0.74 7.36 -12.28
C VAL A 175 2.05 6.59 -12.45
N ASN A 176 2.75 6.80 -13.56
CA ASN A 176 4.08 6.24 -13.75
C ASN A 176 5.18 7.16 -13.17
N HIS A 177 5.27 7.22 -11.84
CA HIS A 177 6.35 7.87 -11.10
C HIS A 177 6.41 7.20 -9.73
N LEU A 178 7.56 6.66 -9.32
CA LEU A 178 7.76 5.90 -8.08
C LEU A 178 7.09 6.55 -6.87
N HIS A 179 6.05 5.89 -6.36
CA HIS A 179 5.33 6.26 -5.17
C HIS A 179 4.82 5.04 -4.42
N TRP A 180 4.75 5.21 -3.11
CA TRP A 180 4.02 4.33 -2.20
C TRP A 180 2.88 5.10 -1.58
N HIS A 181 1.83 4.39 -1.22
CA HIS A 181 0.71 4.94 -0.48
C HIS A 181 0.88 4.62 0.99
N LEU A 182 0.50 5.54 1.86
CA LEU A 182 0.35 5.31 3.29
C LEU A 182 -1.04 5.79 3.71
N TYR A 183 -1.69 5.08 4.63
CA TYR A 183 -2.99 5.45 5.17
C TYR A 183 -3.25 4.78 6.51
N TYR A 184 -4.13 5.38 7.31
CA TYR A 184 -4.59 4.81 8.56
C TYR A 184 -5.93 4.14 8.33
N LEU A 185 -6.03 2.86 8.64
CA LEU A 185 -7.29 2.12 8.54
C LEU A 185 -7.63 1.49 9.89
N LYS A 186 -8.54 2.10 10.64
CA LYS A 186 -8.88 1.67 12.01
C LYS A 186 -9.82 0.45 12.04
N TYR A 187 -9.55 -0.53 11.17
CA TYR A 187 -10.19 -1.84 11.11
C TYR A 187 -9.12 -2.91 11.22
N GLU A 188 -9.30 -3.87 12.12
CA GLU A 188 -8.45 -5.06 12.17
C GLU A 188 -8.72 -5.93 10.93
N MET A 189 -7.66 -6.26 10.19
CA MET A 189 -7.76 -7.06 8.96
C MET A 189 -7.20 -8.47 9.17
N LEU A 190 -7.81 -9.48 8.55
CA LEU A 190 -7.43 -10.89 8.74
C LEU A 190 -5.93 -11.14 8.47
N LEU A 191 -5.37 -10.50 7.45
CA LEU A 191 -3.97 -10.72 7.06
C LEU A 191 -2.97 -10.26 8.12
N GLU A 192 -3.38 -9.49 9.13
CA GLU A 192 -2.50 -9.08 10.23
C GLU A 192 -2.13 -10.24 11.17
N TYR A 193 -2.92 -11.32 11.17
CA TYR A 193 -2.73 -12.46 12.06
C TYR A 193 -3.06 -13.82 11.40
N ILE A 194 -3.36 -13.84 10.11
CA ILE A 194 -3.59 -15.11 9.37
C ILE A 194 -2.37 -16.02 9.46
N ASP A 195 -2.61 -17.32 9.51
CA ASP A 195 -1.56 -18.32 9.37
C ASP A 195 -0.95 -18.27 7.97
N ILE A 196 0.38 -18.41 7.93
CA ILE A 196 1.17 -18.46 6.69
C ILE A 196 2.05 -19.71 6.73
N CYS A 197 2.30 -20.30 5.56
CA CYS A 197 3.05 -21.54 5.46
C CYS A 197 4.52 -21.25 5.16
N SER A 198 5.44 -21.80 5.96
CA SER A 198 6.88 -21.71 5.66
C SER A 198 7.17 -22.23 4.25
N TYR A 199 7.99 -21.50 3.49
CA TYR A 199 8.33 -21.85 2.12
C TYR A 199 9.82 -22.15 1.95
N VAL A 200 10.63 -21.12 2.09
CA VAL A 200 12.09 -21.12 2.08
C VAL A 200 12.55 -20.14 3.15
N SER A 201 13.81 -20.17 3.55
CA SER A 201 14.29 -19.30 4.64
C SER A 201 13.90 -17.83 4.44
N GLY A 202 13.17 -17.26 5.41
CA GLY A 202 12.69 -15.89 5.41
C GLY A 202 11.50 -15.58 4.47
N VAL A 203 10.91 -16.57 3.80
CA VAL A 203 9.74 -16.37 2.92
C VAL A 203 8.68 -17.43 3.23
N HIS A 204 7.43 -16.99 3.29
CA HIS A 204 6.24 -17.79 3.54
C HIS A 204 5.26 -17.68 2.38
N LEU A 205 4.32 -18.63 2.29
CA LEU A 205 3.21 -18.60 1.36
C LEU A 205 1.92 -18.21 2.07
N LEU A 206 1.14 -17.37 1.41
CA LEU A 206 -0.25 -17.08 1.74
C LEU A 206 -1.14 -17.98 0.88
N ILE A 207 -1.43 -19.21 1.36
CA ILE A 207 -2.26 -20.19 0.63
C ILE A 207 -3.68 -20.33 1.15
N GLU A 208 -3.95 -20.01 2.42
CA GLU A 208 -5.29 -20.12 3.02
C GLU A 208 -6.13 -18.85 2.85
N TYR A 209 -5.71 -17.95 1.96
CA TYR A 209 -6.42 -16.73 1.58
C TYR A 209 -6.80 -16.77 0.10
N PRO A 210 -7.83 -16.05 -0.37
CA PRO A 210 -8.25 -16.08 -1.77
C PRO A 210 -7.19 -15.53 -2.72
N ALA A 211 -6.51 -14.44 -2.33
CA ALA A 211 -5.38 -13.90 -3.09
C ALA A 211 -4.09 -14.63 -2.70
N LYS A 212 -3.64 -15.58 -3.51
CA LYS A 212 -2.41 -16.33 -3.24
C LYS A 212 -1.18 -15.44 -3.42
N GLY A 213 -0.20 -15.56 -2.53
CA GLY A 213 0.98 -14.72 -2.59
C GLY A 213 2.10 -15.18 -1.68
N PHE A 214 3.12 -14.33 -1.58
CA PHE A 214 4.26 -14.50 -0.70
C PHE A 214 4.14 -13.56 0.49
N CYS A 215 4.65 -13.98 1.65
CA CYS A 215 4.69 -13.18 2.86
C CYS A 215 6.08 -13.26 3.49
N LEU A 216 6.58 -12.13 3.96
CA LEU A 216 7.78 -12.07 4.79
C LEU A 216 7.40 -11.43 6.13
N LYS A 217 8.00 -11.92 7.21
CA LYS A 217 7.84 -11.37 8.56
C LYS A 217 9.15 -10.72 9.02
N LEU A 218 9.09 -9.54 9.61
CA LEU A 218 10.27 -8.88 10.17
C LEU A 218 10.93 -9.75 11.25
N SER A 219 10.13 -10.47 12.05
CA SER A 219 10.59 -11.38 13.09
C SER A 219 11.50 -12.53 12.61
N ASP A 220 11.54 -12.84 11.32
CA ASP A 220 12.45 -13.85 10.76
C ASP A 220 13.87 -13.31 10.48
N PHE A 221 14.09 -12.01 10.66
CA PHE A 221 15.33 -11.32 10.29
C PHE A 221 15.96 -10.59 11.48
N LYS A 222 17.27 -10.38 11.39
CA LYS A 222 18.05 -9.68 12.43
C LYS A 222 17.81 -8.16 12.44
N ASN A 223 17.48 -7.59 11.29
CA ASN A 223 17.32 -6.15 11.10
C ASN A 223 16.44 -5.84 9.87
N ILE A 224 16.10 -4.57 9.72
CA ILE A 224 15.24 -4.04 8.65
C ILE A 224 15.91 -4.23 7.29
N GLU A 225 17.24 -4.10 7.21
CA GLU A 225 18.00 -4.24 5.97
C GLU A 225 17.90 -5.65 5.41
N ALA A 226 18.11 -6.68 6.22
CA ALA A 226 17.99 -8.07 5.79
C ALA A 226 16.55 -8.42 5.39
N PHE A 227 15.56 -7.90 6.12
CA PHE A 227 14.15 -8.07 5.81
C PHE A 227 13.77 -7.43 4.46
N ALA A 228 14.14 -6.16 4.26
CA ALA A 228 13.88 -5.41 3.03
C ALA A 228 14.61 -6.04 1.83
N SER A 229 15.87 -6.44 2.00
CA SER A 229 16.66 -7.07 0.95
C SER A 229 16.06 -8.40 0.50
N ARG A 230 15.64 -9.25 1.45
CA ARG A 230 14.99 -10.52 1.13
C ARG A 230 13.65 -10.32 0.42
N ALA A 231 12.83 -9.37 0.86
CA ALA A 231 11.59 -9.02 0.17
C ALA A 231 11.86 -8.45 -1.23
N PHE A 232 12.90 -7.63 -1.38
CA PHE A 232 13.27 -7.07 -2.67
C PHE A 232 13.79 -8.12 -3.66
N VAL A 233 14.46 -9.19 -3.21
CA VAL A 233 14.82 -10.31 -4.10
C VAL A 233 13.57 -10.90 -4.77
N VAL A 234 12.47 -11.08 -4.03
CA VAL A 234 11.20 -11.56 -4.57
C VAL A 234 10.65 -10.56 -5.60
N VAL A 235 10.53 -9.28 -5.23
CA VAL A 235 9.98 -8.23 -6.11
C VAL A 235 10.83 -8.06 -7.37
N ASN A 236 12.15 -8.00 -7.22
CA ASN A 236 13.08 -7.83 -8.33
C ASN A 236 13.01 -9.01 -9.31
N TYR A 237 12.83 -10.24 -8.82
CA TYR A 237 12.59 -11.37 -9.71
C TYR A 237 11.31 -11.20 -10.53
N LEU A 238 10.21 -10.75 -9.91
CA LEU A 238 8.96 -10.45 -10.63
C LEU A 238 9.16 -9.32 -11.66
N GLN A 239 9.92 -8.29 -11.32
CA GLN A 239 10.24 -7.17 -12.21
C GLN A 239 11.07 -7.62 -13.41
N LEU A 240 12.10 -8.44 -13.21
CA LEU A 240 12.93 -9.02 -14.28
C LEU A 240 12.10 -9.92 -15.22
N ARG A 241 11.10 -10.62 -14.67
CA ARG A 241 10.13 -11.41 -15.43
C ARG A 241 8.97 -10.58 -15.99
N GLN A 242 8.98 -9.26 -15.80
CA GLN A 242 7.96 -8.33 -16.26
C GLN A 242 6.54 -8.68 -15.78
N MET A 243 6.42 -9.30 -14.60
CA MET A 243 5.14 -9.69 -14.03
C MET A 243 4.50 -8.55 -13.25
N ALA A 244 3.21 -8.32 -13.47
CA ALA A 244 2.43 -7.36 -12.70
C ALA A 244 2.32 -7.83 -11.25
N HIS A 245 2.58 -6.92 -10.30
CA HIS A 245 2.58 -7.25 -8.89
C HIS A 245 2.17 -6.09 -8.00
N ASN A 246 1.72 -6.44 -6.80
CA ASN A 246 1.33 -5.55 -5.73
C ASN A 246 2.07 -5.90 -4.46
N VAL A 247 2.37 -4.90 -3.63
CA VAL A 247 3.05 -5.11 -2.34
C VAL A 247 2.34 -4.33 -1.25
N TYR A 248 2.20 -4.94 -0.08
CA TYR A 248 1.54 -4.34 1.08
C TYR A 248 2.35 -4.57 2.34
N VAL A 249 2.51 -3.54 3.15
CA VAL A 249 3.27 -3.54 4.40
C VAL A 249 2.29 -3.20 5.53
N THR A 250 2.21 -4.09 6.52
CA THR A 250 1.29 -3.92 7.65
C THR A 250 1.95 -4.37 8.94
N ARG A 251 1.51 -3.78 10.06
CA ARG A 251 1.73 -4.37 11.39
C ARG A 251 1.03 -5.73 11.45
N ALA A 252 1.62 -6.63 12.22
CA ALA A 252 1.09 -7.96 12.43
C ALA A 252 1.19 -8.37 13.91
N LYS A 253 0.34 -9.32 14.27
CA LYS A 253 0.28 -9.93 15.60
C LYS A 253 0.21 -11.44 15.48
N SER A 254 0.46 -12.14 16.58
CA SER A 254 0.55 -13.60 16.56
C SER A 254 -0.82 -14.26 16.44
N LYS A 255 -1.85 -13.70 17.09
CA LYS A 255 -3.23 -14.20 17.09
C LYS A 255 -4.25 -13.08 17.03
N SER A 256 -5.49 -13.40 16.65
CA SER A 256 -6.59 -12.43 16.54
C SER A 256 -6.87 -11.67 17.85
N ASN A 257 -6.72 -12.33 19.00
CA ASN A 257 -7.07 -11.75 20.29
C ASN A 257 -5.89 -11.05 20.99
N ASP A 258 -4.72 -11.02 20.34
CA ASP A 258 -3.58 -10.32 20.90
C ASP A 258 -3.79 -8.81 20.79
N GLU A 259 -3.48 -8.10 21.86
CA GLU A 259 -3.48 -6.63 21.88
C GLU A 259 -2.15 -6.05 21.36
N LEU A 260 -1.10 -6.87 21.27
CA LEU A 260 0.22 -6.43 20.84
C LEU A 260 0.47 -6.78 19.38
N TYR A 261 0.80 -5.75 18.60
CA TYR A 261 1.37 -5.86 17.27
C TYR A 261 2.88 -5.76 17.40
N ASN A 262 3.55 -6.90 17.38
CA ASN A 262 4.99 -7.06 17.63
C ASN A 262 5.76 -7.54 16.39
N ASP A 263 5.14 -7.45 15.21
CA ASP A 263 5.76 -7.84 13.95
C ASP A 263 5.31 -6.91 12.80
N VAL A 264 6.04 -6.98 11.68
CA VAL A 264 5.68 -6.32 10.42
C VAL A 264 5.68 -7.38 9.33
N ARG A 265 4.62 -7.40 8.53
CA ARG A 265 4.48 -8.30 7.38
C ARG A 265 4.55 -7.54 6.08
N ILE A 266 5.26 -8.12 5.11
CA ILE A 266 5.23 -7.71 3.70
C ILE A 266 4.51 -8.80 2.92
N TYR A 267 3.39 -8.44 2.30
CA TYR A 267 2.69 -9.29 1.36
C TYR A 267 3.03 -8.90 -0.07
N ILE A 268 3.31 -9.89 -0.91
CA ILE A 268 3.64 -9.73 -2.32
C ILE A 268 2.71 -10.61 -3.14
N TRP A 269 1.88 -9.99 -3.98
CA TRP A 269 1.01 -10.69 -4.91
C TRP A 269 1.48 -10.47 -6.33
N VAL A 270 1.78 -11.55 -7.02
CA VAL A 270 1.86 -11.56 -8.48
C VAL A 270 0.44 -11.73 -9.03
N ARG A 271 0.12 -11.05 -10.14
CA ARG A 271 -1.24 -11.07 -10.70
C ARG A 271 -1.27 -11.00 -12.22
N LYS A 272 -2.42 -11.39 -12.79
CA LYS A 272 -2.73 -11.17 -14.20
C LYS A 272 -2.60 -9.67 -14.54
N PRO A 273 -1.85 -9.29 -15.59
CA PRO A 273 -1.66 -7.89 -15.91
C PRO A 273 -2.98 -7.24 -16.32
N PHE A 274 -3.19 -5.99 -15.93
CA PHE A 274 -4.28 -5.16 -16.42
C PHE A 274 -3.69 -4.07 -17.33
N THR A 275 -4.05 -4.10 -18.61
CA THR A 275 -3.66 -3.10 -19.61
C THR A 275 -4.90 -2.42 -20.16
N GLY A 276 -4.82 -1.11 -20.43
CA GLY A 276 -5.92 -0.34 -21.01
C GLY A 276 -6.66 0.55 -20.02
N VAL A 277 -7.81 1.09 -20.46
CA VAL A 277 -8.58 2.08 -19.71
C VAL A 277 -9.35 1.39 -18.59
N LYS A 278 -9.17 1.86 -17.35
CA LYS A 278 -9.90 1.37 -16.18
C LYS A 278 -11.40 1.69 -16.33
N ASN A 279 -12.26 0.68 -16.36
CA ASN A 279 -13.70 0.87 -16.21
C ASN A 279 -13.99 1.24 -14.75
N ILE A 280 -14.61 2.39 -14.52
CA ILE A 280 -14.81 2.97 -13.19
C ILE A 280 -16.00 2.30 -12.47
N THR A 281 -16.87 1.56 -13.18
CA THR A 281 -18.06 0.91 -12.58
C THR A 281 -17.81 -0.50 -12.06
N ALA A 282 -16.70 -1.13 -12.43
CA ALA A 282 -16.32 -2.46 -11.95
C ALA A 282 -15.36 -2.37 -10.76
N ILE A 283 -15.44 -3.33 -9.84
CA ILE A 283 -14.40 -3.50 -8.80
C ILE A 283 -13.12 -3.93 -9.52
N LEU A 284 -12.16 -3.01 -9.62
CA LEU A 284 -10.84 -3.29 -10.17
C LEU A 284 -9.88 -3.55 -9.00
N PRO A 285 -9.54 -4.82 -8.73
CA PRO A 285 -8.77 -5.20 -7.54
C PRO A 285 -7.33 -4.71 -7.64
N GLY A 286 -7.04 -3.64 -6.89
CA GLY A 286 -5.69 -3.20 -6.59
C GLY A 286 -5.21 -3.87 -5.31
N VAL A 287 -4.13 -3.34 -4.74
CA VAL A 287 -3.55 -3.95 -3.53
C VAL A 287 -4.44 -3.85 -2.28
N CYS A 288 -5.24 -2.78 -2.13
CA CYS A 288 -6.19 -2.70 -1.02
C CYS A 288 -7.20 -3.85 -1.10
N GLU A 289 -7.74 -4.11 -2.30
CA GLU A 289 -8.69 -5.20 -2.51
C GLU A 289 -8.04 -6.58 -2.29
N LEU A 290 -6.79 -6.77 -2.73
CA LEU A 290 -5.99 -7.97 -2.42
C LEU A 290 -5.74 -8.15 -0.92
N PHE A 291 -5.75 -7.07 -0.14
CA PHE A 291 -5.64 -7.10 1.31
C PHE A 291 -6.99 -7.31 2.03
N GLY A 292 -8.10 -7.29 1.28
CA GLY A 292 -9.46 -7.40 1.82
C GLY A 292 -10.13 -6.07 2.16
N HIS A 293 -9.57 -4.93 1.70
CA HIS A 293 -10.14 -3.59 1.85
C HIS A 293 -10.67 -3.09 0.51
N LEU A 294 -11.99 -3.16 0.33
CA LEU A 294 -12.69 -2.77 -0.90
C LEU A 294 -13.20 -1.34 -0.82
N THR A 295 -12.90 -0.56 -1.86
CA THR A 295 -13.53 0.75 -2.08
C THR A 295 -14.53 0.66 -3.21
N ILE A 296 -15.82 0.82 -2.90
CA ILE A 296 -16.92 0.66 -3.84
C ILE A 296 -17.58 2.02 -4.07
N SER A 297 -17.81 2.37 -5.33
CA SER A 297 -18.46 3.64 -5.68
C SER A 297 -19.96 3.51 -5.97
N ASP A 298 -20.39 2.34 -6.42
CA ASP A 298 -21.78 2.07 -6.77
C ASP A 298 -22.54 1.46 -5.59
N GLU A 299 -23.65 2.07 -5.21
CA GLU A 299 -24.46 1.66 -4.07
C GLU A 299 -25.15 0.31 -4.28
N THR A 300 -25.54 0.00 -5.52
CA THR A 300 -26.18 -1.28 -5.87
C THR A 300 -25.15 -2.42 -5.77
N VAL A 301 -23.93 -2.21 -6.28
CA VAL A 301 -22.82 -3.13 -6.10
C VAL A 301 -22.50 -3.30 -4.62
N TYR A 302 -22.38 -2.20 -3.87
CA TYR A 302 -22.12 -2.26 -2.43
C TYR A 302 -23.17 -3.09 -1.69
N ASN A 303 -24.45 -2.87 -1.95
CA ASN A 303 -25.55 -3.56 -1.27
C ASN A 303 -25.58 -5.07 -1.57
N ASN A 304 -25.30 -5.46 -2.82
CA ASN A 304 -25.40 -6.84 -3.27
C ASN A 304 -24.11 -7.67 -3.15
N LEU A 305 -22.96 -7.02 -2.91
CA LEU A 305 -21.66 -7.70 -2.86
C LEU A 305 -21.60 -8.75 -1.73
N THR A 306 -21.14 -9.95 -2.07
CA THR A 306 -20.89 -11.04 -1.11
C THR A 306 -19.39 -11.36 -0.98
N GLU A 307 -18.99 -12.03 0.10
CA GLU A 307 -17.59 -12.47 0.26
C GLU A 307 -17.21 -13.48 -0.85
N ASN A 308 -18.14 -14.30 -1.33
CA ASN A 308 -17.90 -15.24 -2.43
C ASN A 308 -17.53 -14.55 -3.75
N ASP A 309 -18.16 -13.42 -4.06
CA ASP A 309 -17.81 -12.63 -5.25
C ASP A 309 -16.35 -12.15 -5.17
N VAL A 310 -15.94 -11.70 -3.97
CA VAL A 310 -14.58 -11.24 -3.70
C VAL A 310 -13.59 -12.41 -3.78
N ILE A 311 -13.92 -13.55 -3.18
CA ILE A 311 -13.08 -14.76 -3.24
C ILE A 311 -12.78 -15.14 -4.69
N ASN A 312 -13.82 -15.21 -5.52
CA ASN A 312 -13.69 -15.57 -6.93
C ASN A 312 -12.83 -14.55 -7.69
N LEU A 313 -13.06 -13.25 -7.46
CA LEU A 313 -12.30 -12.18 -8.07
C LEU A 313 -10.81 -12.25 -7.71
N LEU A 314 -10.49 -12.39 -6.42
CA LEU A 314 -9.10 -12.41 -5.94
C LEU A 314 -8.35 -13.68 -6.39
N HIS A 315 -9.04 -14.82 -6.38
CA HIS A 315 -8.50 -16.08 -6.88
C HIS A 315 -8.18 -15.99 -8.38
N ASP A 316 -9.14 -15.53 -9.21
CA ASP A 316 -8.96 -15.44 -10.66
C ASP A 316 -7.73 -14.60 -11.06
N ILE A 317 -7.47 -13.51 -10.36
CA ILE A 317 -6.36 -12.63 -10.72
C ILE A 317 -4.99 -13.08 -10.21
N THR A 318 -4.91 -13.95 -9.19
CA THR A 318 -3.64 -14.30 -8.53
C THR A 318 -3.20 -15.75 -8.72
N GLU A 319 -4.12 -16.72 -8.72
CA GLU A 319 -3.80 -18.16 -8.59
C GLU A 319 -2.83 -18.65 -9.68
N GLU A 320 -3.17 -18.44 -10.95
CA GLU A 320 -2.37 -18.88 -12.09
C GLU A 320 -0.95 -18.29 -12.07
N CYS A 321 -0.85 -16.98 -11.86
CA CYS A 321 0.45 -16.30 -11.83
C CYS A 321 1.29 -16.73 -10.62
N PHE A 322 0.65 -16.95 -9.47
CA PHE A 322 1.31 -17.44 -8.26
C PHE A 322 1.89 -18.84 -8.47
N LEU A 323 1.09 -19.77 -8.99
CA LEU A 323 1.52 -21.14 -9.27
C LEU A 323 2.67 -21.17 -10.29
N LEU A 324 2.59 -20.34 -11.33
CA LEU A 324 3.63 -20.22 -12.36
C LEU A 324 4.98 -19.80 -11.76
N ILE A 325 4.99 -18.80 -10.87
CA ILE A 325 6.24 -18.20 -10.41
C ILE A 325 6.80 -18.86 -9.15
N LYS A 326 5.95 -19.52 -8.35
CA LYS A 326 6.32 -20.11 -7.08
C LYS A 326 7.56 -21.01 -7.24
N ASP A 327 7.48 -22.05 -8.07
CA ASP A 327 8.57 -23.03 -8.19
C ASP A 327 9.85 -22.43 -8.78
N GLU A 328 9.73 -21.48 -9.72
CA GLU A 328 10.89 -20.76 -10.24
C GLU A 328 11.58 -19.92 -9.17
N LEU A 329 10.78 -19.20 -8.37
CA LEU A 329 11.28 -18.32 -7.31
C LEU A 329 11.96 -19.12 -6.19
N LYS A 330 11.52 -20.36 -5.93
CA LYS A 330 12.22 -21.27 -5.00
C LYS A 330 13.71 -21.39 -5.31
N ASN A 331 14.01 -21.68 -6.57
CA ASN A 331 15.38 -21.89 -7.06
C ASN A 331 16.23 -20.62 -6.99
N VAL A 332 15.60 -19.45 -7.01
CA VAL A 332 16.27 -18.15 -6.86
C VAL A 332 16.55 -17.86 -5.39
N LEU A 333 15.63 -18.21 -4.50
CA LEU A 333 15.72 -17.90 -3.07
C LEU A 333 16.58 -18.89 -2.26
N GLU A 334 16.80 -20.10 -2.78
CA GLU A 334 17.65 -21.14 -2.16
C GLU A 334 19.13 -21.04 -2.56
N LYS A 335 19.44 -20.22 -3.58
CA LYS A 335 20.82 -19.81 -3.90
C LYS A 335 21.25 -18.66 -2.99
#